data_AF-B9GAX5-F1
#
_entry.id   AF-B9GAX5-F1
#
_cell.length_a   1.000
_cell.length_b   1.000
_cell.length_c   1.000
_cell.angle_alpha   90.00
_cell.angle_beta   90.00
_cell.angle_gamma   90.00
#
_symmetry.space_group_name_H-M   'P 1'
#
loop_
_entity.id
_entity.type
_entity.pdbx_description
1 polymer ?
#
loop_
_entity_poly.entity_id
_entity_poly.type
_entity_poly.pdbx_seq_one_letter_code
_entity_poly.pdbx_strand_id
1 'polypeptide(L)'
;MTSPSAELMDLRMKAPKISAPTVDVIKRLNWEAAATFLDELHKNMLEPNDEMKHLKDKLKKNPPANYSDLLWEPSLWTTYVKIHFLREIFWCIESDEVTRKLVLRKMDPLGIESCMVKLGYSAGKEKSLLHSIKFLRKRVVAHQDTTYLNYKGDKNDVGECKRLVELLVHKSKADYMIELVSHIRQLGWVMESPILRSKVFKAASIS
;
A
#
# COMPACT_ATOMS: atom_id res chain seq x y z
N MET A 1 10.29 17.60 -67.62
CA MET A 1 9.50 18.40 -66.65
C MET A 1 8.44 17.47 -66.08
N THR A 2 8.70 16.92 -64.90
CA THR A 2 7.77 16.03 -64.18
C THR A 2 6.62 16.85 -63.62
N SER A 3 5.40 16.35 -63.78
CA SER A 3 4.15 17.05 -63.43
C SER A 3 4.05 17.29 -61.90
N PRO A 4 3.68 18.51 -61.44
CA PRO A 4 3.50 18.85 -60.01
C PRO A 4 2.48 17.97 -59.28
N SER A 5 1.66 17.23 -60.02
CA SER A 5 0.63 16.34 -59.46
C SER A 5 1.18 15.04 -58.88
N ALA A 6 2.39 14.61 -59.29
CA ALA A 6 2.99 13.36 -58.80
C ALA A 6 3.60 13.51 -57.40
N GLU A 7 4.24 14.65 -57.12
CA GLU A 7 4.83 14.94 -55.80
C GLU A 7 3.78 15.17 -54.72
N LEU A 8 2.63 15.76 -55.07
CA LEU A 8 1.51 15.97 -54.15
C LEU A 8 0.78 14.67 -53.76
N MET A 9 0.79 13.64 -54.62
CA MET A 9 0.23 12.33 -54.27
C MET A 9 1.17 11.49 -53.41
N ASP A 10 2.48 11.62 -53.61
CA ASP A 10 3.49 10.86 -52.85
C ASP A 10 3.63 11.38 -51.39
N LEU A 11 3.44 12.70 -51.19
CA LEU A 11 3.36 13.31 -49.85
C LEU A 11 2.13 12.86 -49.05
N ARG A 12 1.04 12.45 -49.71
CA ARG A 12 -0.20 12.00 -49.04
C ARG A 12 -0.11 10.54 -48.57
N MET A 13 0.84 9.76 -49.07
CA MET A 13 1.05 8.35 -48.69
C MET A 13 2.05 8.13 -47.55
N LYS A 14 2.70 9.19 -47.06
CA LYS A 14 3.63 9.16 -45.90
C LYS A 14 3.07 9.80 -44.63
N ALA A 15 1.78 10.07 -44.56
CA ALA A 15 1.17 10.39 -43.27
C ALA A 15 1.19 9.11 -42.40
N PRO A 16 1.85 9.10 -41.23
CA PRO A 16 1.80 7.96 -40.34
C PRO A 16 0.33 7.67 -40.06
N LYS A 17 -0.09 6.43 -40.29
CA LYS A 17 -1.44 5.96 -39.97
C LYS A 17 -1.58 6.11 -38.46
N ILE A 18 -2.20 7.20 -38.02
CA ILE A 18 -2.48 7.44 -36.59
C ILE A 18 -3.54 6.40 -36.21
N SER A 19 -3.09 5.21 -35.82
CA SER A 19 -3.97 4.22 -35.23
C SER A 19 -4.57 4.84 -33.98
N ALA A 20 -5.88 4.76 -33.83
CA ALA A 20 -6.57 5.21 -32.62
C ALA A 20 -5.85 4.64 -31.39
N PRO A 21 -5.61 5.46 -30.34
CA PRO A 21 -4.91 5.00 -29.16
C PRO A 21 -5.66 3.82 -28.54
N THR A 22 -4.93 2.75 -28.21
CA THR A 22 -5.53 1.59 -27.55
C THR A 22 -5.92 1.96 -26.12
N VAL A 23 -6.85 1.21 -25.53
CA VAL A 23 -7.26 1.38 -24.12
C VAL A 23 -6.06 1.36 -23.18
N ASP A 24 -5.06 0.53 -23.46
CA ASP A 24 -3.86 0.42 -22.62
C ASP A 24 -2.95 1.64 -22.74
N VAL A 25 -2.86 2.25 -23.92
CA VAL A 25 -2.15 3.53 -24.11
C VAL A 25 -2.84 4.64 -23.33
N ILE A 26 -4.18 4.71 -23.35
CA ILE A 26 -4.94 5.71 -22.58
C ILE A 26 -4.74 5.51 -21.08
N LYS A 27 -4.84 4.27 -20.59
CA LYS A 27 -4.60 3.94 -19.17
C LYS A 27 -3.21 4.35 -18.72
N ARG A 28 -2.18 4.05 -19.52
CA ARG A 28 -0.79 4.46 -19.23
C ARG A 28 -0.69 5.97 -19.09
N LEU A 29 -1.18 6.73 -20.08
CA LEU A 29 -1.11 8.18 -20.09
C LEU A 29 -1.83 8.79 -18.88
N ASN A 30 -2.97 8.22 -18.46
CA ASN A 30 -3.66 8.66 -17.26
C ASN A 30 -2.84 8.44 -15.98
N TRP A 31 -2.16 7.29 -15.85
CA TRP A 31 -1.30 7.02 -14.69
C TRP A 31 -0.04 7.89 -14.67
N GLU A 32 0.56 8.14 -15.83
CA GLU A 32 1.69 9.06 -15.97
C GLU A 32 1.29 10.51 -15.63
N ALA A 33 0.09 10.94 -16.04
CA ALA A 33 -0.45 12.24 -15.67
C ALA A 33 -0.68 12.36 -14.16
N ALA A 34 -1.25 11.32 -13.52
CA ALA A 34 -1.41 11.28 -12.07
C ALA A 34 -0.06 11.33 -11.33
N ALA A 35 0.96 10.62 -11.81
CA ALA A 35 2.30 10.67 -11.23
C ALA A 35 2.94 12.06 -11.35
N THR A 36 2.73 12.73 -12.49
CA THR A 36 3.20 14.11 -12.72
C THR A 36 2.52 15.08 -11.75
N PHE A 37 1.21 14.96 -11.56
CA PHE A 37 0.48 15.77 -10.57
C PHE A 37 1.02 15.56 -9.14
N LEU A 38 1.31 14.31 -8.76
CA LEU A 38 1.91 14.02 -7.45
C LEU A 38 3.28 14.68 -7.30
N ASP A 39 4.12 14.71 -8.34
CA ASP A 39 5.40 15.42 -8.30
C ASP A 39 5.25 16.93 -8.10
N GLU A 40 4.28 17.54 -8.77
CA GLU A 40 4.01 18.98 -8.61
C GLU A 40 3.51 19.29 -7.20
N LEU A 41 2.65 18.44 -6.64
CA LEU A 41 2.16 18.61 -5.27
C LEU A 41 3.29 18.47 -4.24
N HIS A 42 4.22 17.53 -4.42
CA HIS A 42 5.38 17.35 -3.55
C HIS A 42 6.34 18.53 -3.60
N LYS A 43 6.55 19.13 -4.78
CA LYS A 43 7.42 20.32 -4.93
C LYS A 43 6.87 21.53 -4.17
N ASN A 44 5.55 21.64 -4.07
CA ASN A 44 4.89 22.88 -3.66
C ASN A 44 4.38 22.88 -2.22
N MET A 45 4.09 21.72 -1.60
CA MET A 45 3.32 21.71 -0.35
C MET A 45 3.86 20.84 0.78
N LEU A 46 4.33 19.62 0.52
CA LEU A 46 4.69 18.68 1.59
C LEU A 46 5.73 17.66 1.10
N GLU A 47 6.69 17.32 1.97
CA GLU A 47 7.54 16.15 1.79
C GLU A 47 6.68 14.86 1.83
N PRO A 48 6.67 14.04 0.78
CA PRO A 48 5.88 12.81 0.77
C PRO A 48 6.42 11.78 1.76
N ASN A 49 5.51 11.05 2.39
CA ASN A 49 5.86 9.82 3.10
C ASN A 49 6.27 8.72 2.10
N ASP A 50 6.88 7.66 2.60
CA ASP A 50 7.46 6.62 1.74
C ASP A 50 6.40 5.81 0.97
N GLU A 51 5.17 5.65 1.50
CA GLU A 51 4.08 5.06 0.74
C GLU A 51 3.67 5.90 -0.49
N MET A 52 3.69 7.24 -0.36
CA MET A 52 3.37 8.15 -1.46
C MET A 52 4.50 8.18 -2.49
N LYS A 53 5.75 8.14 -2.06
CA LYS A 53 6.91 7.96 -2.96
C LYS A 53 6.80 6.65 -3.73
N HIS A 54 6.51 5.55 -3.03
CA HIS A 54 6.34 4.23 -3.66
C HIS A 54 5.22 4.22 -4.70
N LEU A 55 4.05 4.80 -4.39
CA LEU A 55 2.94 4.89 -5.35
C LEU A 55 3.34 5.69 -6.58
N LYS A 56 3.99 6.83 -6.38
CA LYS A 56 4.49 7.65 -7.49
C LYS A 56 5.42 6.83 -8.39
N ASP A 57 6.40 6.16 -7.81
CA ASP A 57 7.37 5.36 -8.56
C ASP A 57 6.66 4.21 -9.29
N LYS A 58 5.64 3.60 -8.68
CA LYS A 58 4.83 2.55 -9.31
C LYS A 58 4.01 3.07 -10.49
N LEU A 59 3.44 4.27 -10.41
CA LEU A 59 2.66 4.89 -11.49
C LEU A 59 3.52 5.23 -12.72
N LYS A 60 4.83 5.46 -12.53
CA LYS A 60 5.79 5.75 -13.60
C LYS A 60 6.46 4.52 -14.22
N LYS A 61 6.22 3.31 -13.69
CA LYS A 61 6.86 2.10 -14.20
C LYS A 61 6.38 1.75 -15.61
N ASN A 62 7.26 1.12 -16.39
CA ASN A 62 6.96 0.51 -17.68
C ASN A 62 7.24 -1.01 -17.60
N PRO A 63 6.26 -1.89 -17.82
CA PRO A 63 4.88 -1.62 -18.21
C PRO A 63 4.09 -0.86 -17.11
N PRO A 64 3.07 -0.09 -17.50
CA PRO A 64 2.25 0.68 -16.57
C PRO A 64 1.59 -0.21 -15.53
N ALA A 65 1.41 0.33 -14.31
CA ALA A 65 0.66 -0.34 -13.27
C ALA A 65 -0.76 -0.67 -13.75
N ASN A 66 -1.18 -1.92 -13.60
CA ASN A 66 -2.56 -2.30 -13.86
C ASN A 66 -3.43 -1.93 -12.63
N TYR A 67 -4.74 -1.80 -12.86
CA TYR A 67 -5.68 -1.40 -11.82
C TYR A 67 -5.68 -2.35 -10.62
N SER A 68 -5.57 -3.67 -10.86
CA SER A 68 -5.55 -4.67 -9.78
C SER A 68 -4.37 -4.44 -8.84
N ASP A 69 -3.19 -4.18 -9.39
CA ASP A 69 -1.99 -3.89 -8.60
C ASP A 69 -2.04 -2.56 -7.86
N LEU A 70 -2.77 -1.57 -8.38
CA LEU A 70 -2.97 -0.29 -7.70
C LEU A 70 -3.89 -0.43 -6.49
N LEU A 71 -4.88 -1.33 -6.52
CA LEU A 71 -5.74 -1.59 -5.37
C LEU A 71 -4.94 -2.09 -4.14
N TRP A 72 -3.74 -2.61 -4.36
CA TRP A 72 -2.85 -3.06 -3.30
C TRP A 72 -1.90 -1.98 -2.77
N GLU A 73 -1.98 -0.74 -3.27
CA GLU A 73 -1.08 0.34 -2.83
C GLU A 73 -1.53 0.96 -1.50
N PRO A 74 -0.74 0.85 -0.42
CA PRO A 74 -1.13 1.32 0.91
C PRO A 74 -1.40 2.82 1.02
N SER A 75 -0.76 3.65 0.20
CA SER A 75 -0.98 5.11 0.19
C SER A 75 -2.37 5.49 -0.31
N LEU A 76 -3.07 4.59 -1.01
CA LEU A 76 -4.47 4.76 -1.38
C LEU A 76 -5.43 4.30 -0.27
N TRP A 77 -4.91 3.71 0.80
CA TRP A 77 -5.72 3.14 1.88
C TRP A 77 -5.87 4.13 3.02
N THR A 78 -7.10 4.23 3.55
CA THR A 78 -7.31 4.90 4.82
C THR A 78 -6.71 4.06 5.96
N THR A 79 -6.38 4.70 7.10
CA THR A 79 -5.98 3.99 8.33
C THR A 79 -6.98 2.89 8.72
N TYR A 80 -8.27 3.09 8.48
CA TYR A 80 -9.29 2.07 8.70
C TYR A 80 -9.08 0.82 7.84
N VAL A 81 -8.80 0.98 6.55
CA VAL A 81 -8.51 -0.12 5.62
C VAL A 81 -7.24 -0.85 6.06
N LYS A 82 -6.19 -0.13 6.46
CA LYS A 82 -4.94 -0.71 7.00
C LYS A 82 -5.18 -1.58 8.23
N ILE A 83 -5.94 -1.08 9.21
CA ILE A 83 -6.28 -1.83 10.43
C ILE A 83 -7.10 -3.08 10.10
N HIS A 84 -8.04 -2.99 9.16
CA HIS A 84 -8.85 -4.13 8.73
C HIS A 84 -8.03 -5.19 8.01
N PHE A 85 -7.09 -4.78 7.15
CA PHE A 85 -6.16 -5.69 6.49
C PHE A 85 -5.31 -6.45 7.51
N LEU A 86 -4.77 -5.76 8.52
CA LEU A 86 -4.04 -6.40 9.64
C LEU A 86 -4.89 -7.42 10.39
N ARG A 87 -6.17 -7.11 10.63
CA ARG A 87 -7.10 -8.04 11.27
C ARG A 87 -7.32 -9.29 10.42
N GLU A 88 -7.44 -9.13 9.12
CA GLU A 88 -7.66 -10.24 8.20
C GLU A 88 -6.44 -11.16 8.11
N ILE A 89 -5.23 -10.61 7.99
CA ILE A 89 -3.99 -11.41 8.03
C ILE A 89 -3.98 -12.29 9.27
N PHE A 90 -4.38 -11.74 10.41
CA PHE A 90 -4.46 -12.50 11.65
C PHE A 90 -5.51 -13.62 11.61
N TRP A 91 -6.70 -13.37 11.07
CA TRP A 91 -7.70 -14.43 10.86
C TRP A 91 -7.19 -15.52 9.92
N CYS A 92 -6.47 -15.15 8.85
CA CYS A 92 -5.78 -16.12 8.00
C CYS A 92 -4.82 -16.97 8.85
N ILE A 93 -4.01 -16.37 9.72
CA ILE A 93 -3.12 -17.13 10.59
C ILE A 93 -3.91 -18.07 11.51
N GLU A 94 -5.00 -17.64 12.13
CA GLU A 94 -5.80 -18.49 13.02
C GLU A 94 -6.45 -19.68 12.29
N SER A 95 -6.87 -19.51 11.03
CA SER A 95 -7.48 -20.59 10.25
C SER A 95 -6.55 -21.76 9.94
N ASP A 96 -5.22 -21.55 9.97
CA ASP A 96 -4.20 -22.59 9.81
C ASP A 96 -2.96 -22.20 10.64
N GLU A 97 -3.16 -22.27 11.95
CA GLU A 97 -2.23 -21.71 12.93
C GLU A 97 -0.84 -22.32 12.85
N VAL A 98 -0.75 -23.64 12.72
CA VAL A 98 0.52 -24.37 12.78
C VAL A 98 1.37 -24.05 11.55
N THR A 99 0.80 -24.20 10.35
CA THR A 99 1.53 -24.05 9.09
C THR A 99 1.89 -22.58 8.86
N ARG A 100 0.92 -21.66 9.00
CA ARG A 100 1.12 -20.25 8.70
C ARG A 100 2.07 -19.59 9.68
N LYS A 101 2.03 -19.95 10.98
CA LYS A 101 3.06 -19.46 11.93
C LYS A 101 4.45 -19.97 11.59
N LEU A 102 4.59 -21.21 11.10
CA LEU A 102 5.90 -21.75 10.70
C LEU A 102 6.48 -20.96 9.52
N VAL A 103 5.67 -20.62 8.53
CA VAL A 103 6.08 -19.80 7.38
C VAL A 103 6.52 -18.41 7.84
N LEU A 104 5.69 -17.71 8.62
CA LEU A 104 5.99 -16.35 9.10
C LEU A 104 7.17 -16.26 10.08
N ARG A 105 7.61 -17.38 10.67
CA ARG A 105 8.84 -17.42 11.49
C ARG A 105 10.12 -17.38 10.65
N LYS A 106 10.03 -17.77 9.37
CA LYS A 106 11.17 -17.83 8.45
C LYS A 106 11.29 -16.58 7.56
N MET A 107 10.27 -15.73 7.57
CA MET A 107 10.24 -14.49 6.78
C MET A 107 10.80 -13.32 7.57
N ASP A 108 11.38 -12.37 6.84
CA ASP A 108 12.01 -11.19 7.40
C ASP A 108 11.02 -10.32 8.19
N PRO A 109 11.45 -9.73 9.30
CA PRO A 109 10.64 -8.78 10.06
C PRO A 109 10.37 -7.49 9.27
N LEU A 110 9.36 -6.72 9.68
CA LEU A 110 9.01 -5.43 9.07
C LEU A 110 9.92 -4.26 9.52
N GLY A 111 10.86 -4.51 10.43
CA GLY A 111 11.76 -3.49 10.97
C GLY A 111 11.07 -2.44 11.84
N ILE A 112 9.97 -2.81 12.51
CA ILE A 112 9.22 -1.94 13.43
C ILE A 112 9.67 -2.07 14.90
N GLU A 113 10.79 -2.76 15.18
CA GLU A 113 11.34 -2.98 16.52
C GLU A 113 11.45 -1.69 17.35
N SER A 114 11.90 -0.59 16.75
CA SER A 114 12.04 0.69 17.44
C SER A 114 10.70 1.19 18.02
N CYS A 115 9.60 0.98 17.27
CA CYS A 115 8.24 1.30 17.70
C CYS A 115 7.75 0.31 18.77
N MET A 116 8.06 -0.97 18.60
CA MET A 116 7.74 -2.02 19.58
C MET A 116 8.31 -1.68 20.95
N VAL A 117 9.60 -1.31 21.00
CA VAL A 117 10.30 -0.90 22.23
C VAL A 117 9.69 0.36 22.83
N LYS A 118 9.37 1.37 22.00
CA LYS A 118 8.72 2.62 22.46
C LYS A 118 7.37 2.35 23.12
N LEU A 119 6.59 1.38 22.62
CA LEU A 119 5.28 0.97 23.13
C LEU A 119 5.36 -0.09 24.27
N GLY A 120 6.53 -0.24 24.88
CA GLY A 120 6.75 -1.12 26.02
C GLY A 120 6.51 -2.59 25.68
N TYR A 121 6.65 -2.99 24.42
CA TYR A 121 6.60 -4.38 24.01
C TYR A 121 7.95 -5.03 24.31
N SER A 122 8.10 -5.54 25.53
CA SER A 122 9.32 -6.16 26.06
C SER A 122 9.50 -7.62 25.62
N ALA A 123 8.54 -8.20 24.90
CA ALA A 123 8.56 -9.60 24.49
C ALA A 123 9.46 -9.82 23.27
N GLY A 124 10.77 -9.71 23.49
CA GLY A 124 11.82 -10.13 22.54
C GLY A 124 12.05 -9.17 21.37
N LYS A 125 13.27 -9.23 20.82
CA LYS A 125 13.63 -8.57 19.57
C LYS A 125 12.69 -8.99 18.44
N GLU A 126 12.46 -8.11 17.49
CA GLU A 126 11.70 -8.42 16.29
C GLU A 126 12.50 -9.39 15.40
N LYS A 127 12.26 -10.69 15.52
CA LYS A 127 13.06 -11.73 14.85
C LYS A 127 12.52 -12.21 13.52
N SER A 128 11.24 -11.95 13.22
CA SER A 128 10.57 -12.46 12.03
C SER A 128 9.26 -11.72 11.78
N LEU A 129 8.68 -11.89 10.59
CA LEU A 129 7.37 -11.32 10.23
C LEU A 129 6.26 -11.70 11.24
N LEU A 130 6.30 -12.93 11.78
CA LEU A 130 5.36 -13.34 12.82
C LEU A 130 5.41 -12.44 14.07
N HIS A 131 6.60 -11.97 14.47
CA HIS A 131 6.74 -11.09 15.63
C HIS A 131 6.12 -9.72 15.34
N SER A 132 6.37 -9.17 14.15
CA SER A 132 5.78 -7.93 13.68
C SER A 132 4.25 -8.02 13.67
N ILE A 133 3.68 -9.08 13.06
CA ILE A 133 2.23 -9.27 12.99
C ILE A 133 1.60 -9.45 14.37
N LYS A 134 2.24 -10.21 15.28
CA LYS A 134 1.74 -10.35 16.66
C LYS A 134 1.69 -9.02 17.40
N PHE A 135 2.73 -8.21 17.23
CA PHE A 135 2.76 -6.87 17.80
C PHE A 135 1.64 -5.99 17.22
N LEU A 136 1.51 -5.92 15.90
CA LEU A 136 0.47 -5.14 15.22
C LEU A 136 -0.94 -5.62 15.62
N ARG A 137 -1.16 -6.93 15.72
CA ARG A 137 -2.42 -7.48 16.23
C ARG A 137 -2.73 -6.98 17.65
N LYS A 138 -1.75 -7.01 18.55
CA LYS A 138 -1.94 -6.62 19.95
C LYS A 138 -2.12 -5.11 20.13
N ARG A 139 -1.32 -4.31 19.42
CA ARG A 139 -1.22 -2.86 19.66
C ARG A 139 -2.01 -2.00 18.67
N VAL A 140 -2.14 -2.42 17.43
CA VAL A 140 -2.88 -1.67 16.40
C VAL A 140 -4.32 -2.19 16.27
N VAL A 141 -4.52 -3.51 16.28
CA VAL A 141 -5.85 -4.10 16.02
C VAL A 141 -6.66 -4.34 17.29
N ALA A 142 -6.09 -4.92 18.35
CA ALA A 142 -6.85 -5.34 19.54
C ALA A 142 -7.30 -4.15 20.40
N HIS A 143 -6.43 -3.16 20.62
CA HIS A 143 -6.47 -2.24 21.76
C HIS A 143 -6.59 -2.95 23.11
N GLN A 144 -5.57 -2.80 23.94
CA GLN A 144 -5.72 -2.97 25.38
C GLN A 144 -5.37 -1.63 26.03
N ASP A 145 -6.16 -1.23 27.02
CA ASP A 145 -6.01 -0.02 27.85
C ASP A 145 -4.61 0.09 28.50
N THR A 146 -3.86 -1.01 28.51
CA THR A 146 -2.50 -1.11 29.07
C THR A 146 -1.40 -0.54 28.16
N THR A 147 -1.72 -0.06 26.96
CA THR A 147 -0.72 0.41 25.97
C THR A 147 -0.03 1.71 26.39
N TYR A 148 -0.66 2.51 27.26
CA TYR A 148 -0.11 3.77 27.76
C TYR A 148 0.90 3.62 28.89
N LEU A 149 0.75 2.61 29.75
CA LEU A 149 1.49 2.52 31.02
C LEU A 149 3.01 2.46 30.81
N ASN A 150 3.44 1.86 29.70
CA ASN A 150 4.86 1.63 29.40
C ASN A 150 5.35 2.41 28.18
N TYR A 151 4.56 3.36 27.66
CA TYR A 151 4.97 4.17 26.52
C TYR A 151 5.98 5.24 26.93
N LYS A 152 7.07 5.37 26.17
CA LYS A 152 8.21 6.25 26.51
C LYS A 152 8.31 7.53 25.67
N GLY A 153 7.32 7.85 24.83
CA GLY A 153 7.31 9.06 23.98
C GLY A 153 6.22 10.07 24.37
N ASP A 154 5.87 10.99 23.47
CA ASP A 154 4.78 11.95 23.69
C ASP A 154 3.41 11.26 23.72
N LYS A 155 2.70 11.34 24.85
CA LYS A 155 1.41 10.67 25.05
C LYS A 155 0.36 11.06 24.00
N ASN A 156 0.48 12.25 23.40
CA ASN A 156 -0.38 12.69 22.30
C ASN A 156 -0.22 11.85 21.03
N ASP A 157 0.95 11.22 20.82
CA ASP A 157 1.22 10.39 19.64
C ASP A 157 0.52 9.02 19.69
N VAL A 158 0.25 8.49 20.89
CA VAL A 158 -0.38 7.16 21.04
C VAL A 158 -1.89 7.30 21.16
N GLY A 159 -2.36 8.35 21.89
CA GLY A 159 -3.75 8.75 22.16
C GLY A 159 -4.76 7.62 22.35
N GLU A 160 -6.05 7.90 22.55
CA GLU A 160 -7.03 6.88 23.00
C GLU A 160 -7.49 5.88 21.90
N CYS A 161 -7.12 6.10 20.64
CA CYS A 161 -7.72 5.38 19.51
C CYS A 161 -6.69 4.59 18.65
N LYS A 162 -7.15 3.49 18.05
CA LYS A 162 -6.31 2.55 17.25
C LYS A 162 -5.58 3.23 16.11
N ARG A 163 -6.18 4.31 15.62
CA ARG A 163 -5.66 5.12 14.51
C ARG A 163 -4.36 5.81 14.87
N LEU A 164 -4.24 6.34 16.08
CA LEU A 164 -3.02 7.04 16.51
C LEU A 164 -1.85 6.08 16.67
N VAL A 165 -2.10 4.86 17.16
CA VAL A 165 -1.07 3.80 17.22
C VAL A 165 -0.63 3.37 15.81
N GLU A 166 -1.57 3.19 14.88
CA GLU A 166 -1.24 2.90 13.47
C GLU A 166 -0.39 4.02 12.86
N LEU A 167 -0.79 5.27 13.06
CA LEU A 167 -0.04 6.44 12.61
C LEU A 167 1.35 6.52 13.26
N LEU A 168 1.50 6.13 14.52
CA LEU A 168 2.80 6.08 15.19
C LEU A 168 3.72 5.01 14.57
N VAL A 169 3.19 3.82 14.27
CA VAL A 169 3.95 2.78 13.55
C VAL A 169 4.38 3.33 12.18
N HIS A 170 3.45 3.95 11.46
CA HIS A 170 3.74 4.55 10.17
C HIS A 170 4.78 5.69 10.26
N LYS A 171 4.73 6.56 11.28
CA LYS A 171 5.77 7.58 11.52
C LYS A 171 7.14 6.96 11.81
N SER A 172 7.17 5.79 12.45
CA SER A 172 8.42 5.12 12.83
C SER A 172 9.08 4.33 11.69
N LYS A 173 8.28 3.77 10.78
CA LYS A 173 8.70 2.99 9.60
C LYS A 173 7.63 3.20 8.54
N ALA A 174 7.80 4.20 7.67
CA ALA A 174 6.73 4.65 6.77
C ALA A 174 6.39 3.65 5.65
N ASP A 175 7.31 2.75 5.33
CA ASP A 175 7.19 1.71 4.32
C ASP A 175 6.76 0.34 4.88
N TYR A 176 6.50 0.20 6.19
CA TYR A 176 6.16 -1.11 6.81
C TYR A 176 4.93 -1.77 6.16
N MET A 177 3.94 -0.98 5.75
CA MET A 177 2.72 -1.50 5.13
C MET A 177 2.99 -1.96 3.69
N ILE A 178 3.94 -1.34 2.98
CA ILE A 178 4.38 -1.75 1.64
C ILE A 178 5.04 -3.13 1.73
N GLU A 179 5.97 -3.30 2.67
CA GLU A 179 6.64 -4.58 2.94
C GLU A 179 5.62 -5.65 3.36
N LEU A 180 4.70 -5.31 4.27
CA LEU A 180 3.66 -6.25 4.71
C LEU A 180 2.78 -6.70 3.55
N VAL A 181 2.31 -5.77 2.71
CA VAL A 181 1.51 -6.12 1.52
C VAL A 181 2.30 -7.03 0.59
N SER A 182 3.58 -6.71 0.32
CA SER A 182 4.44 -7.53 -0.51
C SER A 182 4.52 -8.97 0.00
N HIS A 183 4.84 -9.15 1.29
CA HIS A 183 4.91 -10.46 1.93
C HIS A 183 3.58 -11.22 1.85
N ILE A 184 2.46 -10.58 2.20
CA ILE A 184 1.15 -11.24 2.24
C ILE A 184 0.66 -11.62 0.84
N ARG A 185 0.93 -10.78 -0.17
CA ARG A 185 0.61 -11.09 -1.56
C ARG A 185 1.40 -12.29 -2.08
N GLN A 186 2.69 -12.40 -1.73
CA GLN A 186 3.52 -13.56 -2.10
C GLN A 186 2.99 -14.86 -1.48
N LEU A 187 2.43 -14.78 -0.28
CA LEU A 187 1.84 -15.94 0.41
C LEU A 187 0.51 -16.39 -0.18
N GLY A 188 -0.20 -15.51 -0.89
CA GLY A 188 -1.50 -15.84 -1.52
C GLY A 188 -2.61 -16.17 -0.52
N TRP A 189 -2.48 -15.78 0.75
CA TRP A 189 -3.50 -16.07 1.77
C TRP A 189 -4.70 -15.12 1.71
N VAL A 190 -4.46 -13.90 1.22
CA VAL A 190 -5.49 -12.88 1.01
C VAL A 190 -5.55 -12.61 -0.50
N MET A 191 -6.63 -13.03 -1.13
CA MET A 191 -6.74 -13.04 -2.60
C MET A 191 -7.25 -11.72 -3.20
N GLU A 192 -7.95 -10.90 -2.42
CA GLU A 192 -8.51 -9.63 -2.91
C GLU A 192 -8.02 -8.45 -2.06
N SER A 193 -7.91 -7.29 -2.71
CA SER A 193 -7.52 -6.07 -2.02
C SER A 193 -8.56 -5.69 -0.94
N PRO A 194 -8.09 -5.21 0.23
CA PRO A 194 -8.99 -4.78 1.30
C PRO A 194 -9.87 -3.57 0.92
N ILE A 195 -9.48 -2.77 -0.10
CA ILE A 195 -10.32 -1.65 -0.59
C ILE A 195 -11.64 -2.16 -1.16
N LEU A 196 -11.61 -3.23 -1.96
CA LEU A 196 -12.79 -3.72 -2.68
C LEU A 196 -13.87 -4.23 -1.73
N ARG A 197 -13.47 -4.74 -0.56
CA ARG A 197 -14.36 -5.34 0.44
C ARG A 197 -15.07 -4.31 1.30
N SER A 198 -14.52 -3.10 1.41
CA SER A 198 -15.16 -1.99 2.13
C SER A 198 -16.50 -1.54 1.50
N LYS A 199 -16.71 -1.82 0.21
CA LYS A 199 -17.95 -1.46 -0.51
C LYS A 199 -19.13 -2.39 -0.18
N VAL A 200 -18.86 -3.66 0.16
CA VAL A 200 -19.91 -4.65 0.45
C VAL A 200 -20.63 -4.33 1.78
N PHE A 201 -19.93 -3.79 2.77
CA PHE A 201 -20.52 -3.43 4.06
C PHE A 201 -21.50 -2.25 4.00
N LYS A 202 -21.37 -1.31 3.05
CA LYS A 202 -22.35 -0.23 2.88
C LYS A 202 -23.64 -0.69 2.21
N ALA A 203 -23.58 -1.67 1.32
CA ALA A 203 -24.77 -2.20 0.64
C ALA A 203 -25.63 -3.07 1.57
N ALA A 204 -25.02 -3.82 2.49
CA ALA A 204 -25.74 -4.65 3.47
C ALA A 204 -26.33 -3.88 4.67
N SER A 205 -26.14 -2.56 4.73
CA SER A 205 -26.70 -1.69 5.78
C SER A 205 -27.93 -0.91 5.33
N ILE A 206 -28.41 -1.14 4.11
CA ILE A 206 -29.58 -0.49 3.51
C ILE A 206 -30.51 -1.57 2.91
N SER A 207 -30.86 -2.56 3.73
CA SER A 207 -31.93 -3.52 3.45
C SER A 207 -32.59 -3.95 4.76
#